data_AF-A0A7C7S4Z8-F1
#
_entry.id   AF-A0A7C7S4Z8-F1
#
_cell.length_a   1.000
_cell.length_b   1.000
_cell.length_c   1.000
_cell.angle_alpha   90.00
_cell.angle_beta   90.00
_cell.angle_gamma   90.00
#
_symmetry.space_group_name_H-M   'P 1'
#
loop_
_entity.id
_entity.type
_entity.pdbx_description
1 polymer ?
#
loop_
_entity_poly.entity_id
_entity_poly.type
_entity_poly.pdbx_seq_one_letter_code
_entity_poly.pdbx_strand_id
1 'polypeptide(L)'
;MTWFRQWSIAAKMFVALTVILMVGFFGGCLGGTGIAGDEAVRIARAEIDFVPQHTNAELGRKGFPPTAVWGVTFWIEAEGTDGGFERRTAVEIHADTGTVIAVHHNP
;
A
#
# COMPACT_ATOMS: atom_id res chain seq x y z
N MET A 1 -15.04 31.22 26.61
CA MET A 1 -15.40 29.87 27.10
C MET A 1 -14.25 28.91 26.79
N THR A 2 -13.19 28.89 27.62
CA THR A 2 -11.97 28.09 27.35
C THR A 2 -12.00 26.77 28.13
N TRP A 3 -12.90 25.88 27.72
CA TRP A 3 -13.12 24.57 28.34
C TRP A 3 -11.86 23.68 28.36
N PHE A 4 -10.90 23.92 27.47
CA PHE A 4 -9.63 23.18 27.36
C PHE A 4 -8.61 23.45 28.50
N ARG A 5 -8.78 24.53 29.27
CA ARG A 5 -7.80 24.89 30.32
C ARG A 5 -7.85 23.96 31.54
N GLN A 6 -8.97 23.27 31.74
CA GLN A 6 -9.23 22.40 32.90
C GLN A 6 -8.79 20.94 32.69
N TRP A 7 -8.38 20.58 31.48
CA TRP A 7 -8.01 19.20 31.18
C TRP A 7 -6.65 18.84 31.75
N SER A 8 -6.55 17.63 32.32
CA SER A 8 -5.29 17.04 32.77
C SER A 8 -4.33 16.90 31.58
N ILE A 9 -3.02 16.89 31.86
CA ILE A 9 -1.98 16.73 30.83
C ILE A 9 -2.21 15.43 30.04
N ALA A 10 -2.61 14.35 30.72
CA ALA A 10 -2.93 13.08 30.09
C ALA A 10 -4.11 13.19 29.09
N ALA A 11 -5.20 13.88 29.45
CA ALA A 11 -6.33 14.07 28.56
C ALA A 11 -5.96 14.88 27.31
N LYS A 12 -5.11 15.90 27.46
CA LYS A 12 -4.60 16.69 26.32
C LYS A 12 -3.74 15.84 25.38
N MET A 13 -2.86 15.01 25.93
CA MET A 13 -2.01 14.11 25.13
C MET A 13 -2.84 13.08 24.37
N PHE A 14 -3.83 12.46 25.02
CA PHE A 14 -4.71 11.47 24.38
C PHE A 14 -5.50 12.07 23.20
N VAL A 15 -6.04 13.28 23.37
CA VAL A 15 -6.75 13.95 22.27
C VAL A 15 -5.81 14.37 21.15
N ALA A 16 -4.62 14.88 21.46
CA ALA A 16 -3.63 15.19 20.42
C ALA A 16 -3.26 13.94 19.59
N LEU A 17 -3.02 12.81 20.26
CA LEU A 17 -2.71 11.53 19.61
C LEU A 17 -3.88 11.04 18.75
N THR A 18 -5.11 11.13 19.27
CA THR A 18 -6.32 10.75 18.53
C THR A 18 -6.52 11.62 17.29
N VAL A 19 -6.27 12.92 17.39
CA VAL A 19 -6.34 13.83 16.24
C VAL A 19 -5.28 13.50 15.21
N ILE A 20 -4.04 13.23 15.62
CA ILE A 20 -2.97 12.80 14.69
C ILE A 20 -3.34 11.50 13.98
N LEU A 21 -3.86 10.52 14.71
CA LEU A 21 -4.30 9.24 14.14
C LEU A 21 -5.47 9.42 13.17
N MET A 22 -6.49 10.22 13.52
CA MET A 22 -7.62 10.49 12.64
C MET A 22 -7.21 11.27 11.39
N VAL A 23 -6.38 12.31 11.53
CA VAL A 23 -5.85 13.08 10.38
C VAL A 23 -4.98 12.20 9.50
N GLY A 24 -4.16 11.31 10.08
CA GLY A 24 -3.39 10.34 9.31
C GLY A 24 -4.28 9.36 8.55
N PHE A 25 -5.31 8.82 9.20
CA PHE A 25 -6.26 7.87 8.62
C PHE A 25 -7.04 8.49 7.46
N PHE A 26 -7.76 9.60 7.71
CA PHE A 26 -8.55 10.27 6.69
C PHE A 26 -7.72 11.02 5.64
N GLY A 27 -6.49 11.45 5.97
CA GLY A 27 -5.57 12.08 5.03
C GLY A 27 -4.85 11.11 4.08
N GLY A 28 -5.10 9.81 4.21
CA GLY A 28 -4.48 8.77 3.39
C GLY A 28 -3.01 8.52 3.70
N CYS A 29 -2.53 8.94 4.88
CA CYS A 29 -1.22 8.57 5.43
C CYS A 29 -1.31 7.25 6.24
N LEU A 30 -2.48 6.95 6.82
CA LEU A 30 -2.79 5.74 7.61
C LEU A 30 -3.97 4.91 7.06
N GLY A 31 -4.41 5.16 5.84
CA GLY A 31 -5.24 4.20 5.10
C GLY A 31 -6.69 4.62 4.85
N GLY A 32 -7.04 4.56 3.58
CA GLY A 32 -8.39 4.68 3.06
C GLY A 32 -8.35 4.50 1.55
N THR A 33 -7.86 3.34 1.10
CA THR A 33 -7.95 2.93 -0.30
C THR A 33 -9.26 2.16 -0.49
N GLY A 34 -9.93 2.33 -1.63
CA GLY A 34 -11.15 1.58 -1.94
C GLY A 34 -10.95 0.05 -1.97
N ILE A 35 -9.73 -0.42 -2.25
CA ILE A 35 -9.33 -1.83 -2.15
C ILE A 35 -8.17 -2.01 -1.17
N ALA A 36 -8.24 -3.08 -0.38
CA ALA A 36 -7.18 -3.49 0.54
C ALA A 36 -6.03 -4.20 -0.20
N GLY A 37 -4.87 -4.31 0.44
CA GLY A 37 -3.67 -4.88 -0.18
C GLY A 37 -3.79 -6.36 -0.55
N ASP A 38 -4.52 -7.14 0.25
CA ASP A 38 -4.85 -8.54 -0.04
C ASP A 38 -5.73 -8.69 -1.28
N GLU A 39 -6.70 -7.79 -1.44
CA GLU A 39 -7.53 -7.73 -2.64
C GLU A 39 -6.71 -7.31 -3.87
N ALA A 40 -5.78 -6.36 -3.72
CA ALA A 40 -4.83 -6.02 -4.78
C ALA A 40 -3.97 -7.22 -5.19
N VAL A 41 -3.48 -8.01 -4.23
CA VAL A 41 -2.73 -9.25 -4.51
C VAL A 41 -3.59 -10.26 -5.25
N ARG A 42 -4.86 -10.43 -4.86
CA ARG A 42 -5.79 -11.34 -5.54
C ARG A 42 -6.01 -10.96 -7.00
N ILE A 43 -6.19 -9.67 -7.28
CA ILE A 43 -6.33 -9.14 -8.65
C ILE A 43 -5.02 -9.37 -9.42
N ALA A 44 -3.88 -8.97 -8.85
CA ALA A 44 -2.58 -9.10 -9.48
C ALA A 44 -2.18 -10.57 -9.76
N ARG A 45 -2.63 -11.51 -8.92
CA ARG A 45 -2.35 -12.94 -9.08
C ARG A 45 -2.92 -13.50 -10.38
N ALA A 46 -4.02 -12.94 -10.89
CA ALA A 46 -4.63 -13.32 -12.15
C ALA A 46 -3.79 -12.91 -13.37
N GLU A 47 -2.86 -11.96 -13.20
CA GLU A 47 -2.00 -11.43 -14.26
C GLU A 47 -0.67 -12.19 -14.42
N ILE A 48 -0.41 -13.19 -13.57
CA ILE A 48 0.82 -13.99 -13.64
C ILE A 48 0.53 -15.47 -13.94
N ASP A 49 1.38 -16.07 -14.77
CA ASP A 49 1.26 -17.46 -15.24
C ASP A 49 2.13 -18.46 -14.45
N PHE A 50 2.88 -17.99 -13.45
CA PHE A 50 3.80 -18.78 -12.65
C PHE A 50 3.38 -18.85 -11.18
N VAL A 51 4.00 -19.71 -10.39
CA VAL A 51 3.82 -19.74 -8.93
C VAL A 51 4.97 -18.94 -8.29
N PRO A 52 4.69 -17.77 -7.69
CA PRO A 52 5.74 -16.97 -7.07
C PRO A 52 6.22 -17.61 -5.77
N GLN A 53 7.51 -17.48 -5.48
CA GLN A 53 8.07 -17.82 -4.17
C GLN A 53 7.80 -16.71 -3.17
N HIS A 54 7.83 -15.46 -3.64
CA HIS A 54 7.63 -14.27 -2.84
C HIS A 54 6.63 -13.32 -3.47
N THR A 55 5.87 -12.64 -2.60
CA THR A 55 4.88 -11.63 -2.96
C THR A 55 5.07 -10.42 -2.05
N ASN A 56 5.10 -9.23 -2.63
CA ASN A 56 5.09 -7.96 -1.91
C ASN A 56 3.99 -7.06 -2.48
N ALA A 57 3.28 -6.34 -1.62
CA ALA A 57 2.26 -5.38 -1.99
C ALA A 57 2.53 -4.07 -1.26
N GLU A 58 2.80 -3.01 -2.03
CA GLU A 58 3.13 -1.69 -1.50
C GLU A 58 2.14 -0.65 -2.01
N LEU A 59 1.66 0.21 -1.11
CA LEU A 59 0.81 1.33 -1.48
C LEU A 59 1.67 2.56 -1.74
N GLY A 60 1.60 3.08 -2.97
CA GLY A 60 2.27 4.30 -3.40
C GLY A 60 1.30 5.33 -3.95
N ARG A 61 1.86 6.48 -4.35
CA ARG A 61 1.17 7.47 -5.17
C ARG A 61 1.94 7.71 -6.45
N LYS A 62 1.24 7.76 -7.59
CA LYS A 62 1.83 7.95 -8.91
C LYS A 62 1.10 9.05 -9.69
N GLY A 63 1.84 9.77 -10.53
CA GLY A 63 1.30 10.78 -11.46
C GLY A 63 0.94 12.14 -10.85
N PHE A 64 0.35 13.00 -11.68
CA PHE A 64 -0.21 14.30 -11.30
C PHE A 64 -1.59 14.49 -11.97
N PRO A 65 -2.69 14.62 -11.20
CA PRO A 65 -2.76 14.62 -9.74
C PRO A 65 -2.33 13.27 -9.12
N PRO A 66 -1.81 13.27 -7.88
CA PRO A 66 -1.29 12.06 -7.26
C PRO A 66 -2.42 11.05 -7.02
N THR A 67 -2.30 9.89 -7.66
CA THR A 67 -3.28 8.80 -7.59
C THR A 67 -2.74 7.66 -6.75
N ALA A 68 -3.55 7.10 -5.85
CA ALA A 68 -3.16 5.96 -5.02
C ALA A 68 -3.08 4.68 -5.85
N VAL A 69 -1.95 3.98 -5.78
CA VAL A 69 -1.66 2.79 -6.59
C VAL A 69 -1.04 1.72 -5.72
N TRP A 70 -1.59 0.51 -5.78
CA TRP A 70 -0.95 -0.70 -5.26
C TRP A 70 0.06 -1.22 -6.27
N GLY A 71 1.34 -1.30 -5.88
CA GLY A 71 2.37 -2.03 -6.60
C GLY A 71 2.51 -3.42 -6.02
N VAL A 72 2.04 -4.44 -6.74
CA VAL A 72 2.17 -5.85 -6.34
C VAL A 72 3.29 -6.50 -7.14
N THR A 73 4.34 -6.96 -6.46
CA THR A 73 5.46 -7.65 -7.08
C THR A 73 5.48 -9.12 -6.71
N PHE A 74 5.59 -9.98 -7.72
CA PHE A 74 5.76 -11.42 -7.63
C PHE A 74 7.13 -11.81 -8.16
N TRP A 75 7.86 -12.67 -7.45
CA TRP A 75 9.16 -13.13 -7.95
C TRP A 75 9.54 -14.56 -7.52
N ILE A 76 10.46 -15.13 -8.30
CA ILE A 76 11.21 -16.36 -8.05
C ILE A 76 12.69 -15.94 -7.96
N GLU A 77 13.36 -16.31 -6.88
CA GLU A 77 14.79 -16.01 -6.72
C GLU A 77 15.62 -16.90 -7.64
N ALA A 78 16.66 -16.34 -8.26
CA ALA A 78 17.57 -17.12 -9.09
C ALA A 78 18.57 -17.91 -8.23
N GLU A 79 18.61 -19.24 -8.44
CA GLU A 79 19.54 -20.11 -7.72
C GLU A 79 21.00 -19.67 -7.94
N GLY A 80 21.76 -19.56 -6.84
CA GLY A 80 23.18 -19.24 -6.89
C GLY A 80 23.53 -17.78 -7.16
N THR A 81 22.56 -16.86 -7.10
CA THR A 81 22.80 -15.41 -7.19
C THR A 81 22.40 -14.69 -5.91
N ASP A 82 23.24 -13.77 -5.43
CA ASP A 82 22.87 -12.86 -4.33
C ASP A 82 21.93 -11.77 -4.87
N GLY A 83 20.63 -12.02 -4.79
CA GLY A 83 19.58 -11.02 -5.07
C GLY A 83 19.13 -10.90 -6.52
N GLY A 84 19.47 -11.88 -7.37
CA GLY A 84 18.89 -12.01 -8.71
C GLY A 84 17.50 -12.63 -8.70
N PHE A 85 16.70 -12.33 -9.73
CA PHE A 85 15.39 -12.95 -9.94
C PHE A 85 15.46 -13.85 -11.17
N GLU A 86 14.95 -15.08 -11.09
CA GLU A 86 14.75 -15.93 -12.26
C GLU A 86 13.52 -15.45 -13.06
N ARG A 87 12.54 -14.91 -12.34
CA ARG A 87 11.36 -14.31 -12.93
C ARG A 87 10.78 -13.29 -11.96
N ARG A 88 10.43 -12.11 -12.47
CA ARG A 88 9.73 -11.09 -11.70
C ARG A 88 8.59 -10.49 -12.52
N THR A 89 7.45 -10.24 -11.88
CA THR A 89 6.38 -9.44 -12.47
C THR A 89 5.86 -8.45 -11.44
N ALA A 90 5.79 -7.18 -11.82
CA ALA A 90 5.18 -6.13 -11.02
C ALA A 90 3.88 -5.66 -11.69
N VAL A 91 2.80 -5.64 -10.93
CA VAL A 91 1.47 -5.21 -11.36
C VAL A 91 1.10 -3.96 -10.59
N GLU A 92 0.71 -2.91 -11.31
CA GLU A 92 0.21 -1.67 -10.74
C GLU A 92 -1.32 -1.66 -10.80
N ILE A 93 -1.98 -1.41 -9.67
CA ILE A 93 -3.44 -1.45 -9.54
C ILE A 93 -3.93 -0.15 -8.91
N HIS A 94 -4.96 0.46 -9.49
CA HIS A 94 -5.59 1.65 -8.94
C HIS A 94 -6.24 1.33 -7.58
N ALA A 95 -5.82 2.02 -6.52
CA ALA A 95 -6.13 1.62 -5.15
C ALA A 95 -7.60 1.86 -4.76
N ASP A 96 -8.35 2.66 -5.50
CA ASP A 96 -9.79 2.87 -5.24
C ASP A 96 -10.73 2.00 -6.07
N THR A 97 -10.28 1.54 -7.24
CA THR A 97 -11.16 0.88 -8.22
C THR A 97 -10.78 -0.58 -8.48
N GLY A 98 -9.58 -1.00 -8.09
CA GLY A 98 -9.04 -2.32 -8.42
C GLY A 98 -8.72 -2.50 -9.90
N THR A 99 -8.68 -1.42 -10.68
CA THR A 99 -8.32 -1.50 -12.11
C THR A 99 -6.82 -1.71 -12.27
N VAL A 100 -6.41 -2.71 -13.04
CA VAL A 100 -5.01 -2.91 -13.42
C VAL A 100 -4.58 -1.77 -14.34
N ILE A 101 -3.54 -1.03 -13.94
CA ILE A 101 -2.99 0.12 -14.65
C ILE A 101 -1.87 -0.32 -15.59
N ALA A 102 -0.96 -1.17 -15.08
CA ALA A 102 0.20 -1.63 -15.82
C ALA A 102 0.68 -2.98 -15.30
N VAL A 103 1.27 -3.77 -16.21
CA VAL A 103 1.96 -5.02 -15.89
C VAL A 103 3.37 -4.93 -16.46
N HIS A 104 4.36 -5.14 -15.59
CA HIS A 104 5.78 -5.08 -15.92
C HIS A 104 6.40 -6.45 -15.69
N HIS A 105 6.70 -7.15 -16.79
CA HIS A 105 7.46 -8.41 -16.74
C HIS A 105 8.95 -8.09 -16.82
N ASN A 106 9.68 -8.44 -15.77
CA ASN A 106 11.14 -8.46 -15.79
C ASN A 106 11.60 -9.92 -15.79
N PRO A 107 12.22 -10.38 -16.89
CA PRO A 107 12.88 -11.68 -16.91
C PRO A 107 14.07 -11.71 -15.97
#